data_AF-A0A662QVU7-F1
#
_entry.id   AF-A0A662QVU7-F1
#
_cell.length_a   1.000
_cell.length_b   1.000
_cell.length_c   1.000
_cell.angle_alpha   90.00
_cell.angle_beta   90.00
_cell.angle_gamma   90.00
#
_symmetry.space_group_name_H-M   'P 1'
#
loop_
_entity.id
_entity.type
_entity.pdbx_description
1 polymer ?
#
loop_
_entity_poly.entity_id
_entity_poly.type
_entity_poly.pdbx_seq_one_letter_code
_entity_poly.pdbx_strand_id
1 'polypeptide(L)'
;MKISKIAVDSKDVEVEASVIEVGEPRTVNTRFGPRSVATAVIEDDTGRINLSLWEDQITTVSAAKKIKIKGAYVTEWSNNLQINLSKQSELEVVE
;
A
#
# COMPACT_ATOMS: atom_id res chain seq x y z
N MET A 1 13.49 -3.56 -0.12
CA MET A 1 13.89 -2.15 0.10
C MET A 1 13.35 -1.69 1.45
N LYS A 2 14.04 -0.77 2.14
CA LYS A 2 13.58 -0.18 3.41
C LYS A 2 12.71 1.05 3.15
N ILE A 3 11.70 1.29 3.98
CA ILE A 3 10.75 2.41 3.81
C ILE A 3 11.47 3.77 3.81
N SER A 4 12.46 3.96 4.68
CA SER A 4 13.27 5.20 4.73
C SER A 4 13.99 5.56 3.42
N LYS A 5 14.17 4.60 2.50
CA LYS A 5 14.84 4.80 1.21
C LYS A 5 13.86 5.00 0.05
N ILE A 6 12.55 4.95 0.34
CA ILE A 6 11.52 5.18 -0.66
C ILE A 6 11.46 6.66 -1.00
N ALA A 7 11.56 6.97 -2.29
CA ALA A 7 11.39 8.32 -2.83
C ALA A 7 10.17 8.38 -3.76
N VAL A 8 9.71 9.60 -4.05
CA VAL A 8 8.76 9.87 -5.14
C VAL A 8 9.28 9.22 -6.43
N ASP A 9 8.37 8.63 -7.21
CA ASP A 9 8.66 7.95 -8.48
C ASP A 9 9.49 6.65 -8.40
N SER A 10 9.70 6.10 -7.20
CA SER A 10 10.29 4.77 -7.07
C SER A 10 9.39 3.73 -7.76
N LYS A 11 10.00 2.90 -8.62
CA LYS A 11 9.35 1.80 -9.34
C LYS A 11 9.96 0.48 -8.91
N ASP A 12 9.21 -0.60 -9.12
CA ASP A 12 9.63 -1.97 -8.78
C ASP A 12 10.05 -2.10 -7.32
N VAL A 13 9.27 -1.47 -6.44
CA VAL A 13 9.53 -1.41 -5.01
C VAL A 13 9.10 -2.73 -4.38
N GLU A 14 10.05 -3.37 -3.70
CA GLU A 14 9.79 -4.53 -2.84
C GLU A 14 9.94 -4.12 -1.38
N VAL A 15 8.93 -4.37 -0.55
CA VAL A 15 8.91 -4.00 0.87
C VAL A 15 8.30 -5.13 1.70
N GLU A 16 8.89 -5.40 2.85
CA GLU A 16 8.32 -6.24 3.90
C GLU A 16 8.03 -5.34 5.10
N ALA A 17 6.77 -5.29 5.54
CA ALA A 17 6.32 -4.37 6.58
C ALA A 17 5.13 -4.94 7.36
N SER A 18 4.93 -4.44 8.58
CA SER A 18 3.78 -4.73 9.42
C SER A 18 2.67 -3.72 9.17
N VAL A 19 1.43 -4.19 9.06
CA VAL A 19 0.24 -3.34 8.94
C VAL A 19 -0.13 -2.82 10.32
N ILE A 20 -0.07 -1.51 10.50
CA ILE A 20 -0.41 -0.85 11.76
C ILE A 20 -1.91 -0.62 11.83
N GLU A 21 -2.49 -0.09 10.76
CA GLU A 21 -3.92 0.16 10.66
C GLU A 21 -4.41 0.06 9.22
N VAL A 22 -5.69 -0.25 9.05
CA VAL A 22 -6.40 -0.18 7.77
C VAL A 22 -7.53 0.81 7.96
N GLY A 23 -7.45 1.95 7.28
CA GLY A 23 -8.47 2.98 7.31
C GLY A 23 -9.79 2.54 6.66
N GLU A 24 -10.84 3.33 6.88
CA GLU A 24 -12.15 3.02 6.33
C GLU A 24 -12.15 3.01 4.79
N PRO A 25 -12.79 2.01 4.15
CA PRO A 25 -12.95 1.98 2.71
C PRO A 25 -13.79 3.18 2.25
N ARG A 26 -13.30 3.90 1.24
CA ARG A 26 -14.03 4.97 0.56
C ARG A 26 -14.25 4.64 -0.91
N THR A 27 -15.38 5.08 -1.45
CA THR A 27 -15.65 4.96 -2.89
C THR A 27 -15.05 6.15 -3.64
N VAL A 28 -14.28 5.86 -4.68
CA VAL A 28 -13.72 6.85 -5.60
C VAL A 28 -14.27 6.63 -7.02
N ASN A 29 -14.61 7.72 -7.70
CA ASN A 29 -15.04 7.66 -9.09
C ASN A 29 -13.81 7.61 -10.00
N THR A 30 -13.60 6.47 -10.65
CA THR A 30 -12.54 6.30 -11.66
C THR A 30 -13.13 6.41 -13.06
N ARG A 31 -12.27 6.54 -14.09
CA ARG A 31 -12.71 6.51 -15.50
C ARG A 31 -13.43 5.20 -15.90
N PHE A 32 -13.29 4.15 -15.10
CA PHE A 32 -13.91 2.84 -15.33
C PHE A 32 -15.13 2.60 -14.42
N GLY A 33 -15.57 3.62 -13.69
CA GLY A 33 -16.67 3.53 -12.72
C GLY A 33 -16.22 3.70 -11.26
N PRO A 34 -17.18 3.67 -10.33
CA PRO A 34 -16.91 3.71 -8.90
C PRO A 34 -16.07 2.51 -8.45
N ARG A 35 -15.08 2.76 -7.61
CA ARG A 35 -14.21 1.73 -7.02
C ARG A 35 -13.98 1.98 -5.55
N SER A 36 -13.73 0.92 -4.79
CA SER A 36 -13.41 1.02 -3.38
C SER A 36 -11.90 1.10 -3.17
N VAL A 37 -11.48 2.05 -2.34
CA VAL A 37 -10.08 2.21 -1.93
C VAL A 37 -10.02 2.43 -0.42
N ALA A 38 -9.09 1.76 0.25
CA ALA A 38 -8.74 2.02 1.64
C ALA A 38 -7.26 2.41 1.73
N THR A 39 -6.92 3.24 2.71
CA THR A 39 -5.52 3.57 3.00
C THR A 39 -5.10 2.79 4.23
N ALA A 40 -4.09 1.94 4.09
CA ALA A 40 -3.45 1.27 5.22
C ALA A 40 -2.13 1.96 5.57
N VAL A 41 -1.76 1.94 6.84
CA VAL A 41 -0.44 2.40 7.30
C VAL A 41 0.41 1.17 7.56
N ILE A 42 1.57 1.11 6.92
CA ILE A 42 2.53 0.03 7.08
C ILE A 42 3.84 0.57 7.67
N GLU A 43 4.50 -0.24 8.49
CA GLU A 43 5.72 0.11 9.21
C GLU A 43 6.78 -0.97 9.07
N ASP A 44 8.03 -0.53 8.84
CA ASP A 44 9.23 -1.34 8.99
C ASP A 44 10.13 -0.74 10.09
N ASP A 45 11.30 -1.33 10.29
CA ASP A 45 12.32 -0.86 11.24
C ASP A 45 12.89 0.53 10.92
N THR A 46 12.57 1.12 9.77
CA THR A 46 13.11 2.39 9.30
C THR A 46 12.07 3.50 9.17
N GLY A 47 10.78 3.20 9.14
CA GLY A 47 9.73 4.20 9.08
C GLY A 47 8.34 3.67 8.73
N ARG A 48 7.43 4.61 8.46
CA ARG A 48 6.04 4.36 8.10
C ARG A 48 5.72 4.92 6.73
N ILE A 49 4.85 4.25 5.99
CA ILE A 49 4.33 4.74 4.71
C ILE A 49 2.90 4.27 4.50
N ASN A 50 2.15 5.04 3.71
CA ASN A 50 0.79 4.68 3.34
C ASN A 50 0.79 3.63 2.23
N LEU A 51 -0.16 2.71 2.27
CA LEU A 51 -0.43 1.70 1.26
C LEU A 51 -1.86 1.87 0.74
N SER A 52 -2.01 2.01 -0.57
CA SER A 52 -3.33 2.05 -1.21
C SER A 52 -3.85 0.65 -1.50
N LEU A 53 -4.94 0.27 -0.83
CA LEU A 53 -5.61 -1.02 -1.00
C LEU A 53 -6.87 -0.83 -1.85
N TRP A 54 -7.00 -1.60 -2.92
CA TRP A 54 -8.14 -1.52 -3.85
C TRP A 54 -9.00 -2.77 -3.79
N GLU A 55 -10.32 -2.59 -3.79
CA GLU A 55 -11.31 -3.69 -3.88
C GLU A 55 -10.99 -4.85 -2.93
N ASP A 56 -10.72 -6.06 -3.45
CA ASP A 56 -10.43 -7.28 -2.68
C ASP A 56 -9.18 -7.18 -1.80
N GLN A 57 -8.26 -6.26 -2.08
CA GLN A 57 -7.08 -6.04 -1.23
C GLN A 57 -7.48 -5.49 0.15
N ILE A 58 -8.59 -4.75 0.20
CA ILE A 58 -9.11 -4.14 1.43
C ILE A 58 -9.52 -5.22 2.44
N THR A 59 -10.09 -6.32 1.96
CA THR A 59 -10.53 -7.44 2.82
C THR A 59 -9.41 -8.45 3.08
N THR A 60 -8.39 -8.49 2.23
CA THR A 60 -7.24 -9.38 2.36
C THR A 60 -6.25 -8.89 3.43
N VAL A 61 -6.06 -7.58 3.54
CA VAL A 61 -5.11 -6.97 4.48
C VAL A 61 -5.82 -6.57 5.77
N SER A 62 -5.24 -6.94 6.91
CA SER A 62 -5.76 -6.55 8.23
C SER A 62 -4.65 -6.00 9.12
N ALA A 63 -5.04 -5.19 10.11
CA ALA A 63 -4.11 -4.65 11.09
C ALA A 63 -3.43 -5.78 11.88
N ALA A 64 -2.21 -5.51 12.37
CA ALA A 64 -1.35 -6.44 13.08
C ALA A 64 -0.87 -7.67 12.26
N LYS A 65 -0.99 -7.62 10.93
CA LYS A 65 -0.42 -8.61 10.01
C LYS A 65 0.88 -8.13 9.40
N LYS A 66 1.76 -9.07 9.05
CA LYS A 66 2.93 -8.78 8.19
C LYS A 66 2.58 -9.03 6.74
N ILE A 67 3.00 -8.11 5.88
CA ILE A 67 2.82 -8.22 4.44
C ILE A 67 4.16 -8.08 3.71
N LYS A 68 4.22 -8.73 2.56
CA LYS A 68 5.28 -8.59 1.58
C LYS A 68 4.69 -8.08 0.28
N ILE A 69 5.28 -7.00 -0.21
CA ILE A 69 4.88 -6.34 -1.45
C ILE A 69 6.03 -6.45 -2.44
N LYS A 70 5.72 -6.77 -3.71
CA LYS A 70 6.68 -6.75 -4.82
C LYS A 70 6.14 -6.02 -6.03
N GLY A 71 7.05 -5.41 -6.81
CA GLY A 71 6.69 -4.72 -8.04
C GLY A 71 5.79 -3.50 -7.82
N ALA A 72 5.82 -2.89 -6.64
CA ALA A 72 4.99 -1.72 -6.35
C ALA A 72 5.61 -0.42 -6.88
N TYR A 73 4.81 0.64 -6.89
CA TYR A 73 5.27 1.97 -7.27
C TYR A 73 4.84 2.99 -6.24
N VAL A 74 5.62 4.06 -6.13
CA VAL A 74 5.42 5.10 -5.11
C VAL A 74 4.92 6.35 -5.78
N THR A 75 3.81 6.89 -5.27
CA THR A 75 3.28 8.18 -5.68
C THR A 75 3.13 9.09 -4.48
N GLU A 76 3.07 10.39 -4.73
CA GLU A 76 2.75 11.38 -3.71
C GLU A 76 1.30 11.82 -3.88
N TRP A 77 0.54 11.79 -2.79
CA TRP A 77 -0.83 12.31 -2.76
C TRP A 77 -1.02 13.14 -1.51
N SER A 78 -1.49 14.38 -1.68
CA SER A 78 -1.69 15.32 -0.58
C SER A 78 -0.45 15.44 0.33
N ASN A 79 0.73 15.58 -0.26
CA ASN A 79 2.04 15.67 0.41
C ASN A 79 2.45 14.42 1.22
N ASN A 80 1.81 13.27 0.99
CA ASN A 80 2.15 12.02 1.63
C ASN A 80 2.58 11.00 0.57
N LEU A 81 3.69 10.31 0.83
CA LEU A 81 4.13 9.18 0.01
C LEU A 81 3.21 7.99 0.23
N GLN A 82 2.87 7.32 -0.87
CA GLN A 82 1.99 6.17 -0.88
C GLN A 82 2.54 5.08 -1.79
N ILE A 83 2.63 3.87 -1.26
CA ILE A 83 2.84 2.67 -2.05
C ILE A 83 1.52 2.29 -2.74
N ASN A 84 1.61 2.05 -4.04
CA ASN A 84 0.50 1.63 -4.87
C ASN A 84 0.86 0.33 -5.57
N LEU A 85 -0.14 -0.53 -5.74
CA LEU A 85 -0.02 -1.80 -6.43
C LEU A 85 -0.47 -1.63 -7.89
N SER A 86 0.36 -2.12 -8.80
CA SER A 86 0.03 -2.27 -10.21
C SER A 86 -0.59 -3.65 -10.48
N LYS A 87 -1.03 -3.91 -11.71
CA LYS A 87 -1.51 -5.23 -12.11
C LYS A 87 -0.45 -6.34 -12.01
N GLN A 88 0.83 -5.97 -12.04
CA GLN A 88 1.97 -6.89 -11.97
C GLN A 88 2.53 -7.00 -10.54
N SER A 89 1.99 -6.22 -9.61
CA SER A 89 2.46 -6.23 -8.24
C SER A 89 1.88 -7.42 -7.48
N GLU A 90 2.68 -7.98 -6.59
CA GLU A 90 2.27 -9.05 -5.70
C GLU A 90 2.13 -8.50 -4.29
N LEU A 91 1.04 -8.89 -3.61
CA LEU A 91 0.83 -8.65 -2.19
C LEU A 91 0.57 -9.99 -1.51
N GLU A 92 1.41 -10.32 -0.53
CA GLU A 92 1.36 -11.56 0.23
C GLU A 92 1.25 -11.24 1.72
N VAL A 93 0.31 -11.89 2.42
CA VAL A 93 0.22 -11.83 3.88
C VAL A 93 1.04 -12.98 4.44
N VAL A 94 2.07 -12.66 5.22
CA VAL A 94 3.08 -13.63 5.69
C VAL A 94 2.72 -14.20 7.06
N GLU A 95 2.22 -13.36 7.98
CA GLU A 95 1.83 -13.73 9.35
C GLU A 95 0.65 -12.90 9.85
#